data_AF-A0A1H2HQZ7-F1
#
_entry.id   AF-A0A1H2HQZ7-F1
#
_cell.length_a   1.000
_cell.length_b   1.000
_cell.length_c   1.000
_cell.angle_alpha   90.00
_cell.angle_beta   90.00
_cell.angle_gamma   90.00
#
_symmetry.space_group_name_H-M   'P 1'
#
loop_
_entity.id
_entity.type
_entity.pdbx_description
1 polymer ?
#
loop_
_entity_poly.entity_id
_entity_poly.type
_entity_poly.pdbx_seq_one_letter_code
_entity_poly.pdbx_strand_id
1 'polypeptide(L)'
;MAYTSLPIEKVRELLRMKFEENLPHRAIGRQLGIGHVSVCYLSKKFIASGQIWPTQLTNDELQLLFYREKIISKPVRALPDFDEVKLKLDNGISLRKIWKSYHLQYPEGYGRSRFHELYRLWLVNRLDLSTQLQVVSNPNTSTEFKHALKNQTVNSKNSDMTENIGEALRNAEGDWYSQVHEKTVITLAGHGARLTVERDELAINPGTSASTVKDKAKTLARGVHGIKAIVIVGYAGYITLDAIEWLAQQNVALYTIDLVGDLCLNLVPAISPHRPFQRRAQYTANSFLIARSIVIEKLNEASRVKPEVTLLYRRIQNDISRMNSLEMLRLAEGRAAQLYWNQWNFELAHYKDLPEHWRKYSNRTSPLTGSGRKAVHPVNAMLNYGYTILAGRLERALVYEGYDPAAGALHAYLDGRPSLAWDLIELLRPTVDEQLIGWIQTQKWRKRDFEVNDEGKVYLRQQLARVVIQKSWIPDVKIK
;
A
#
# COMPACT_ATOMS: atom_id res chain seq x y z
N MET A 1 11.34 15.61 17.52
CA MET A 1 12.63 16.24 17.84
C MET A 1 13.07 17.04 16.62
N ALA A 2 13.20 18.35 16.75
CA ALA A 2 13.73 19.20 15.70
C ALA A 2 15.23 18.89 15.55
N TYR A 3 15.65 18.45 14.37
CA TYR A 3 17.08 18.30 14.07
C TYR A 3 17.67 19.70 13.95
N THR A 4 18.46 20.12 14.93
CA THR A 4 19.34 21.28 14.81
C THR A 4 20.25 21.07 13.59
N SER A 5 20.27 22.05 12.68
CA SER A 5 21.12 22.04 11.50
C SER A 5 22.58 21.92 11.90
N LEU A 6 23.32 21.03 11.24
CA LEU A 6 24.77 20.89 11.46
C LEU A 6 25.50 21.97 10.67
N PRO A 7 26.57 22.57 11.22
CA PRO A 7 27.45 23.49 10.49
C PRO A 7 27.92 22.87 9.17
N ILE A 8 27.92 23.63 8.07
CA ILE A 8 28.13 23.10 6.73
C ILE A 8 29.56 22.59 6.53
N GLU A 9 30.51 23.15 7.27
CA GLU A 9 31.90 22.70 7.34
C GLU A 9 31.98 21.27 7.84
N LYS A 10 31.21 20.93 8.89
CA LYS A 10 31.12 19.55 9.41
C LYS A 10 30.44 18.61 8.42
N VAL A 11 29.46 19.10 7.65
CA VAL A 11 28.82 18.30 6.59
C VAL A 11 29.81 17.99 5.48
N ARG A 12 30.67 18.94 5.10
CA ARG A 12 31.69 18.73 4.09
C ARG A 12 32.75 17.73 4.55
N GLU A 13 33.23 17.82 5.80
CA GLU A 13 34.13 16.82 6.37
C GLU A 13 33.50 15.42 6.44
N LEU A 14 32.21 15.35 6.79
CA LEU A 14 31.45 14.10 6.78
C LEU A 14 31.41 13.45 5.39
N LEU A 15 31.15 14.24 4.35
CA LEU A 15 31.13 13.76 2.97
C LEU A 15 32.53 13.32 2.52
N ARG A 16 33.58 14.05 2.91
CA ARG A 16 34.97 13.67 2.67
C ARG A 16 35.30 12.31 3.31
N MET A 17 35.05 12.16 4.61
CA MET A 17 35.28 10.91 5.33
C MET A 17 34.45 9.75 4.77
N LYS A 18 33.26 10.04 4.23
CA LYS A 18 32.38 9.02 3.66
C LYS A 18 32.78 8.57 2.26
N PHE A 19 33.10 9.49 1.36
CA PHE A 19 33.28 9.21 -0.07
C PHE A 19 34.74 9.15 -0.51
N GLU A 20 35.65 9.79 0.22
CA GLU A 20 37.10 9.77 -0.05
C GLU A 20 37.81 8.73 0.82
N GLU A 21 37.52 8.71 2.12
CA GLU A 21 38.16 7.80 3.09
C GLU A 21 37.37 6.50 3.32
N ASN A 22 36.16 6.37 2.73
CA ASN A 22 35.28 5.20 2.81
C ASN A 22 34.95 4.70 4.24
N LEU A 23 34.93 5.62 5.22
CA LEU A 23 34.68 5.26 6.62
C LEU A 23 33.22 4.85 6.89
N PRO A 24 32.97 3.94 7.85
CA PRO A 24 31.62 3.54 8.25
C PRO A 24 30.91 4.65 9.04
N HIS A 25 29.58 4.77 8.89
CA HIS A 25 28.80 5.88 9.49
C HIS A 25 28.96 6.03 11.01
N ARG A 26 29.21 4.92 11.73
CA ARG A 26 29.45 4.94 13.18
C ARG A 26 30.82 5.53 13.54
N ALA A 27 31.85 5.31 12.73
CA ALA A 27 33.17 5.90 12.94
C ALA A 27 33.14 7.41 12.66
N ILE A 28 32.52 7.81 11.55
CA ILE A 28 32.32 9.23 11.19
C ILE A 28 31.53 9.96 12.29
N GLY A 29 30.47 9.34 12.80
CA GLY A 29 29.67 9.91 13.90
C GLY A 29 30.47 10.12 15.19
N ARG A 30 31.35 9.16 15.55
CA ARG A 30 32.25 9.30 16.72
C ARG A 30 33.26 10.42 16.53
N GLN A 31 33.83 10.55 15.33
CA GLN A 31 34.91 11.50 15.04
C GLN A 31 34.41 12.95 14.95
N LEU A 32 33.20 13.18 14.42
CA LEU A 32 32.61 14.52 14.27
C LEU A 32 31.69 14.94 15.43
N GLY A 33 31.45 14.03 16.38
CA GLY A 33 30.50 14.23 17.49
C GLY A 33 29.05 14.31 17.03
N ILE A 34 28.68 13.57 15.98
CA ILE A 34 27.36 13.59 15.34
C ILE A 34 26.70 12.22 15.50
N GLY A 35 25.40 12.19 15.78
CA GLY A 35 24.64 10.92 15.81
C GLY A 35 24.73 10.18 14.47
N HIS A 36 25.05 8.88 14.51
CA HIS A 36 25.24 8.05 13.30
C HIS A 36 24.02 8.05 12.35
N VAL A 37 22.82 8.33 12.88
CA VAL A 37 21.57 8.48 12.11
C VAL A 37 21.62 9.75 11.25
N SER A 38 22.13 10.86 11.78
CA SER A 38 22.32 12.11 11.04
C SER A 38 23.38 11.94 9.93
N VAL A 39 24.43 11.15 10.20
CA VAL A 39 25.43 10.77 9.18
C VAL A 39 24.78 10.00 8.04
N CYS A 40 24.00 8.96 8.37
CA CYS A 40 23.27 8.17 7.38
C CYS A 40 22.29 9.05 6.57
N TYR A 41 21.59 9.97 7.22
CA TYR A 41 20.63 10.88 6.58
C TYR A 41 21.32 11.83 5.58
N LEU A 42 22.40 12.50 5.99
CA LEU A 42 23.12 13.44 5.13
C LEU A 42 23.80 12.74 3.95
N SER A 43 24.44 11.59 4.17
CA SER A 43 25.04 10.80 3.07
C SER A 43 23.99 10.34 2.06
N LYS A 44 22.82 9.88 2.51
CA LYS A 44 21.71 9.51 1.61
C LYS A 44 21.15 10.70 0.85
N LYS A 45 21.02 11.86 1.51
CA LYS A 45 20.51 13.08 0.89
C LYS A 45 21.47 13.62 -0.19
N PHE A 46 22.78 13.48 0.03
CA PHE A 46 23.80 13.80 -0.99
C PHE A 46 23.74 12.85 -2.19
N ILE A 47 23.58 11.54 -1.95
CA ILE A 47 23.43 10.57 -3.06
C ILE A 47 22.14 10.86 -3.85
N ALA A 48 21.05 11.17 -3.15
CA ALA A 48 19.76 11.47 -3.77
C ALA A 48 19.75 12.78 -4.58
N SER A 49 20.70 13.70 -4.34
CA SER A 49 20.83 14.92 -5.15
C SER A 49 21.56 14.69 -6.47
N GLY A 50 22.11 13.50 -6.70
CA GLY A 50 22.86 13.17 -7.91
C GLY A 50 24.24 13.82 -8.00
N GLN A 51 24.73 14.42 -6.90
CA GLN A 51 26.06 15.02 -6.84
C GLN A 51 27.13 13.94 -6.64
N ILE A 52 28.31 14.19 -7.21
CA ILE A 52 29.48 13.28 -7.13
C ILE A 52 30.52 13.94 -6.20
N TRP A 53 31.23 13.13 -5.42
CA TRP A 53 32.34 13.61 -4.58
C TRP A 53 33.69 13.43 -5.31
N PRO A 54 34.62 14.41 -5.27
CA PRO A 54 34.48 15.74 -4.66
C PRO A 54 33.48 16.61 -5.44
N THR A 55 32.61 17.30 -4.70
CA THR A 55 31.60 18.18 -5.30
C THR A 55 32.19 19.55 -5.61
N GLN A 56 31.78 20.15 -6.73
CA GLN A 56 32.14 21.53 -7.09
C GLN A 56 31.24 22.57 -6.39
N LEU A 57 30.23 22.13 -5.64
CA LEU A 57 29.29 23.03 -4.96
C LEU A 57 29.99 23.83 -3.85
N THR A 58 29.70 25.13 -3.81
CA THR A 58 30.11 26.04 -2.73
C THR A 58 29.44 25.67 -1.40
N ASN A 59 29.95 26.21 -0.28
CA ASN A 59 29.34 25.97 1.04
C ASN A 59 27.88 26.44 1.06
N ASP A 60 27.58 27.59 0.43
CA ASP A 60 26.22 28.13 0.36
C ASP A 60 25.29 27.24 -0.47
N GLU A 61 25.78 26.68 -1.58
CA GLU A 61 25.01 25.74 -2.40
C GLU A 61 24.80 24.38 -1.72
N LEU A 62 25.79 23.89 -0.97
CA LEU A 62 25.62 22.69 -0.13
C LEU A 62 24.63 22.96 1.00
N GLN A 63 24.67 24.15 1.60
CA GLN A 63 23.70 24.56 2.61
C GLN A 63 22.29 24.62 2.02
N LEU A 64 22.12 25.14 0.81
CA LEU A 64 20.85 25.08 0.10
C LEU A 64 20.44 23.64 -0.23
N LEU A 65 21.37 22.76 -0.59
CA LEU A 65 21.06 21.35 -0.88
C LEU A 65 20.56 20.59 0.36
N PHE A 66 21.26 20.74 1.50
CA PHE A 66 20.95 20.00 2.72
C PHE A 66 19.87 20.68 3.57
N TYR A 67 19.78 21.99 3.53
CA TYR A 67 18.95 22.79 4.43
C TYR A 67 18.01 23.74 3.71
N ARG A 68 17.73 23.57 2.40
CA ARG A 68 16.65 24.31 1.74
C ARG A 68 15.41 24.23 2.61
N GLU A 69 15.05 25.37 3.19
CA GLU A 69 13.76 25.49 3.81
C GLU A 69 12.76 25.30 2.69
N LYS A 70 11.97 24.22 2.79
CA LYS A 70 10.65 24.29 2.19
C LYS A 70 10.03 25.52 2.84
N ILE A 71 9.76 26.56 2.04
CA ILE A 71 8.75 27.54 2.42
C ILE A 71 7.45 26.75 2.47
N ILE A 72 7.21 26.08 3.59
CA ILE A 72 5.89 25.64 3.94
C ILE A 72 5.26 26.92 4.45
N SER A 73 4.55 27.63 3.58
CA SER A 73 3.45 28.45 4.07
C SER A 73 2.47 27.46 4.71
N LYS A 74 2.72 27.08 5.97
CA LYS A 74 1.69 26.46 6.77
C LYS A 74 0.70 27.59 7.00
N PRO A 75 -0.55 27.53 6.51
CA PRO A 75 -1.57 28.35 7.11
C PRO A 75 -1.55 28.02 8.61
N VAL A 76 -1.44 29.04 9.46
CA VAL A 76 -1.57 28.86 10.90
C VAL A 76 -3.02 28.42 11.13
N ARG A 77 -3.22 27.11 11.27
CA ARG A 77 -4.56 26.53 11.46
C ARG A 77 -4.98 26.78 12.89
N ALA A 78 -6.20 27.32 13.06
CA ALA A 78 -6.75 27.60 14.36
C ALA A 78 -6.74 26.35 15.25
N LEU A 79 -6.09 26.45 16.41
CA LEU A 79 -6.08 25.38 17.39
C LEU A 79 -7.47 25.28 18.03
N PRO A 80 -8.05 24.07 18.18
CA PRO A 80 -9.25 23.89 18.99
C PRO A 80 -8.96 24.23 20.45
N ASP A 81 -9.94 24.82 21.14
CA ASP A 81 -9.91 24.91 22.61
C ASP A 81 -10.10 23.51 23.18
N PHE A 82 -9.01 22.89 23.63
CA PHE A 82 -9.04 21.51 24.11
C PHE A 82 -9.68 21.35 25.49
N ASP A 83 -9.80 22.42 26.28
CA ASP A 83 -10.56 22.40 27.54
C ASP A 83 -12.06 22.32 27.23
N GLU A 84 -12.53 23.07 26.23
CA GLU A 84 -13.92 22.98 25.77
C GLU A 84 -14.22 21.62 25.10
N VAL A 85 -13.27 21.06 24.34
CA VAL A 85 -13.38 19.72 23.75
C VAL A 85 -13.49 18.65 24.84
N LYS A 86 -12.71 18.77 25.93
CA LYS A 86 -12.77 17.86 27.08
C LYS A 86 -14.12 17.96 27.78
N LEU A 87 -14.61 19.17 28.06
CA LEU A 87 -15.91 19.39 28.70
C LEU A 87 -17.08 18.81 27.87
N LYS A 88 -17.01 18.94 26.54
CA LYS A 88 -18.00 18.33 25.62
C LYS A 88 -17.93 16.80 25.60
N LEU A 89 -16.75 16.20 25.75
CA LEU A 89 -16.58 14.74 25.86
C LEU A 89 -17.09 14.21 27.19
N ASP A 90 -16.81 14.91 28.29
CA ASP A 90 -17.28 14.56 29.63
C ASP A 90 -18.81 14.65 29.71
N ASN A 91 -19.43 15.53 28.91
CA ASN A 91 -20.89 15.60 28.69
C ASN A 91 -21.43 14.56 27.67
N GLY A 92 -20.63 13.56 27.28
CA GLY A 92 -21.07 12.43 26.46
C GLY A 92 -21.08 12.65 24.94
N ILE A 93 -20.53 13.76 24.43
CA ILE A 93 -20.47 14.04 22.99
C ILE A 93 -19.25 13.36 22.37
N SER A 94 -19.45 12.52 21.35
CA SER A 94 -18.34 11.85 20.66
C SER A 94 -17.34 12.85 20.02
N LEU A 95 -16.05 12.52 20.07
CA LEU A 95 -14.96 13.29 19.45
C LEU A 95 -15.20 13.58 17.96
N ARG A 96 -15.92 12.68 17.26
CA ARG A 96 -16.32 12.84 15.86
C ARG A 96 -17.30 14.00 15.65
N LYS A 97 -18.27 14.18 16.56
CA LYS A 97 -19.24 15.30 16.49
C LYS A 97 -18.54 16.63 16.78
N ILE A 98 -17.64 16.64 17.77
CA ILE A 98 -16.86 17.83 18.13
C ILE A 98 -15.95 18.26 16.97
N TRP A 99 -15.27 17.32 16.31
CA TRP A 99 -14.48 17.61 15.12
C TRP A 99 -15.33 18.16 13.96
N LYS A 100 -16.53 17.63 13.73
CA LYS A 100 -17.44 18.16 12.69
C LYS A 100 -17.82 19.62 12.96
N SER A 101 -18.12 19.97 14.20
CA SER A 101 -18.42 21.36 14.59
C SER A 101 -17.20 22.28 14.44
N TYR A 102 -16.03 21.81 14.87
CA TYR A 102 -14.76 22.53 14.69
C TYR A 102 -14.45 22.77 13.21
N HIS A 103 -14.64 21.77 12.35
CA HIS A 103 -14.32 21.89 10.92
C HIS A 103 -15.34 22.74 10.16
N LEU A 104 -16.59 22.82 10.64
CA LEU A 104 -17.58 23.75 10.13
C LEU A 104 -17.23 25.21 10.46
N GLN A 105 -16.67 25.44 11.65
CA GLN A 105 -16.20 26.75 12.10
C GLN A 105 -14.84 27.15 11.50
N TYR A 106 -13.97 26.16 11.26
CA TYR A 106 -12.64 26.31 10.66
C TYR A 106 -12.47 25.33 9.48
N PRO A 107 -12.93 25.71 8.27
CA PRO A 107 -12.81 24.88 7.07
C PRO A 107 -11.36 24.53 6.72
N GLU A 108 -10.43 25.44 6.98
CA GLU A 108 -8.98 25.25 6.80
C GLU A 108 -8.29 24.62 8.03
N GLY A 109 -9.07 24.12 8.98
CA GLY A 109 -8.62 23.56 10.26
C GLY A 109 -7.93 22.19 10.16
N TYR A 110 -7.69 21.57 11.31
CA TYR A 110 -7.12 20.23 11.35
C TYR A 110 -8.09 19.15 10.85
N GLY A 111 -7.62 18.32 9.92
CA GLY A 111 -8.32 17.11 9.50
C GLY A 111 -8.49 16.12 10.67
N ARG A 112 -9.47 15.22 10.56
CA ARG A 112 -9.95 14.37 11.67
C ARG A 112 -8.83 13.62 12.41
N SER A 113 -7.94 12.95 11.68
CA SER A 113 -6.85 12.17 12.27
C SER A 113 -5.88 13.04 13.06
N ARG A 114 -5.57 14.24 12.55
CA ARG A 114 -4.67 15.20 13.20
C ARG A 114 -5.34 15.86 14.42
N PHE A 115 -6.63 16.15 14.34
CA PHE A 115 -7.41 16.66 15.48
C PHE A 115 -7.40 15.65 16.64
N HIS A 116 -7.63 14.36 16.35
CA HIS A 116 -7.60 13.30 17.35
C HIS A 116 -6.21 13.12 17.97
N GLU A 117 -5.16 13.17 17.15
CA GLU A 117 -3.77 13.11 17.61
C GLU A 117 -3.43 14.28 18.54
N LEU A 118 -3.79 15.52 18.15
CA LEU A 118 -3.54 16.71 18.96
C LEU A 118 -4.28 16.67 20.30
N TYR A 119 -5.55 16.23 20.33
CA TYR A 119 -6.29 16.06 21.57
C TYR A 119 -5.65 14.99 22.49
N ARG A 120 -5.17 13.87 21.93
CA ARG A 120 -4.43 12.86 22.70
C ARG A 120 -3.11 13.40 23.25
N LEU A 121 -2.37 14.16 22.45
CA LEU A 121 -1.12 14.79 22.89
C LEU A 121 -1.37 15.83 23.98
N TRP A 122 -2.46 16.59 23.89
CA TRP A 122 -2.90 17.52 24.93
C TRP A 122 -3.28 16.80 26.23
N LEU A 123 -3.99 15.67 26.16
CA LEU A 123 -4.33 14.85 27.34
C LEU A 123 -3.12 14.32 28.09
N VAL A 124 -2.06 13.94 27.37
CA VAL A 124 -0.86 13.32 27.96
C VAL A 124 0.08 14.35 28.57
N ASN A 125 0.24 15.52 27.94
CA ASN A 125 1.31 16.46 28.28
C ASN A 125 0.87 17.88 28.68
N ARG A 126 -0.45 18.19 28.74
CA ARG A 126 -0.98 19.57 28.93
C ARG A 126 -0.13 20.61 28.20
N LEU A 127 -0.04 20.44 26.88
CA LEU A 127 0.78 21.26 25.99
C LEU A 127 0.62 22.77 26.32
N ASP A 128 1.65 23.33 26.94
CA ASP A 128 1.81 24.77 27.09
C ASP A 128 2.31 25.32 25.76
N LEU A 129 1.40 25.92 24.99
CA LEU A 129 1.67 26.49 23.66
C LEU A 129 1.99 27.99 23.71
N SER A 130 2.27 28.54 24.90
CA SER A 130 2.64 29.94 25.11
C SER A 130 3.93 30.38 24.39
N THR A 131 4.79 29.45 23.98
CA THR A 131 6.10 29.75 23.35
C THR A 131 6.15 29.66 21.83
N GLN A 132 5.05 29.33 21.13
CA GLN A 132 5.06 29.22 19.66
C GLN A 132 4.14 30.18 18.91
N LEU A 133 3.50 31.14 19.57
CA LEU A 133 2.60 32.08 18.90
C LEU A 133 2.69 33.48 19.54
N GLN A 134 3.75 34.22 19.20
CA GLN A 134 3.69 35.68 19.17
C GLN A 134 4.07 36.11 17.75
N VAL A 135 3.08 36.60 17.01
CA VAL A 135 2.96 37.96 16.47
C VAL A 135 1.64 37.98 15.70
N VAL A 136 0.64 38.67 16.25
CA VAL A 136 -0.41 39.33 15.47
C VAL A 136 -0.42 40.77 15.92
N SER A 137 -0.06 41.67 15.01
CA SER A 137 -0.50 43.06 15.06
C SER A 137 -0.36 43.66 13.65
N ASN A 138 -1.42 43.60 12.85
CA ASN A 138 -2.15 44.82 12.55
C ASN A 138 -3.49 44.53 11.81
N PRO A 139 -4.55 45.29 12.12
CA PRO A 139 -5.82 45.25 11.41
C PRO A 139 -5.74 46.18 10.20
N ASN A 140 -6.10 45.67 9.02
CA ASN A 140 -6.69 46.39 7.88
C ASN A 140 -6.45 45.58 6.61
N THR A 141 -7.47 44.84 6.18
CA THR A 141 -7.87 44.61 4.78
C THR A 141 -9.06 43.65 4.78
N SER A 142 -10.16 44.13 5.36
CA SER A 142 -11.46 43.87 4.75
C SER A 142 -11.47 44.46 3.34
N THR A 143 -12.29 43.89 2.47
CA THR A 143 -12.49 44.24 1.04
C THR A 143 -11.39 43.77 0.08
N GLU A 144 -11.53 42.53 -0.45
CA GLU A 144 -11.39 42.24 -1.90
C GLU A 144 -11.64 40.77 -2.31
N PHE A 145 -11.68 39.80 -1.40
CA PHE A 145 -11.87 38.37 -1.76
C PHE A 145 -13.34 37.89 -1.88
N LYS A 146 -14.26 38.73 -2.38
CA LYS A 146 -15.66 38.33 -2.64
C LYS A 146 -16.10 38.33 -4.11
N HIS A 147 -15.19 38.57 -5.07
CA HIS A 147 -15.58 38.68 -6.49
C HIS A 147 -15.13 37.56 -7.44
N ALA A 148 -14.46 36.50 -6.98
CA ALA A 148 -13.87 35.49 -7.89
C ALA A 148 -14.45 34.05 -7.77
N LEU A 149 -15.64 33.87 -7.19
CA LEU A 149 -16.24 32.52 -7.04
C LEU A 149 -17.76 32.47 -7.29
N LYS A 150 -18.28 33.36 -8.15
CA LYS A 150 -19.71 33.36 -8.52
C LYS A 150 -20.03 33.19 -10.00
N ASN A 151 -19.03 33.00 -10.87
CA ASN A 151 -19.26 32.77 -12.30
C ASN A 151 -18.68 31.43 -12.75
N GLN A 152 -19.30 30.34 -12.29
CA GLN A 152 -19.30 29.04 -12.99
C GLN A 152 -20.51 28.23 -12.54
N THR A 153 -21.69 28.84 -12.67
CA THR A 153 -22.97 28.13 -12.69
C THR A 153 -23.74 28.63 -13.90
N VAL A 154 -24.16 27.66 -14.71
CA VAL A 154 -25.11 27.76 -15.83
C VAL A 154 -24.55 28.32 -17.15
N ASN A 155 -24.00 27.42 -17.96
CA ASN A 155 -24.49 27.29 -19.33
C ASN A 155 -24.21 25.89 -19.89
N SER A 156 -25.19 24.99 -19.74
CA SER A 156 -25.34 23.84 -20.62
C SER A 156 -26.82 23.55 -20.81
N LYS A 157 -27.46 24.31 -21.71
CA LYS A 157 -28.56 23.75 -22.50
C LYS A 157 -27.91 22.85 -23.55
N ASN A 158 -27.76 21.58 -23.20
CA ASN A 158 -27.73 20.48 -24.15
C ASN A 158 -28.61 19.39 -23.57
N SER A 159 -29.81 19.31 -24.12
CA SER A 159 -30.73 18.20 -24.00
C SER A 159 -30.11 16.99 -24.68
N ASP A 160 -29.57 16.06 -23.90
CA ASP A 160 -29.75 14.61 -24.10
C ASP A 160 -29.12 13.83 -22.93
N MET A 161 -29.96 13.03 -22.25
CA MET A 161 -29.63 12.01 -21.24
C MET A 161 -28.66 12.43 -20.12
N THR A 162 -29.18 13.10 -19.09
CA THR A 162 -28.57 13.08 -17.75
C THR A 162 -28.73 11.68 -17.15
N GLU A 163 -27.79 10.79 -17.44
CA GLU A 163 -27.66 9.50 -16.75
C GLU A 163 -27.57 9.77 -15.24
N ASN A 164 -28.51 9.23 -14.46
CA ASN A 164 -28.50 9.42 -13.00
C ASN A 164 -27.20 8.80 -12.45
N ILE A 165 -26.34 9.62 -11.81
CA ILE A 165 -25.02 9.19 -11.31
C ILE A 165 -25.14 7.92 -10.45
N GLY A 166 -26.21 7.78 -9.67
CA GLY A 166 -26.46 6.59 -8.85
C GLY A 166 -26.80 5.35 -9.68
N GLU A 167 -27.60 5.51 -10.73
CA GLU A 167 -27.95 4.42 -11.66
C GLU A 167 -26.72 3.96 -12.45
N ALA A 168 -25.93 4.92 -12.90
CA ALA A 168 -24.76 4.65 -13.70
C ALA A 168 -23.59 4.07 -12.87
N LEU A 169 -23.54 4.32 -11.56
CA LEU A 169 -22.69 3.59 -10.61
C LEU A 169 -23.22 2.17 -10.39
N ARG A 170 -24.54 2.02 -10.23
CA ARG A 170 -25.20 0.72 -10.06
C ARG A 170 -24.98 -0.22 -11.23
N ASN A 171 -25.03 0.30 -12.45
CA ASN A 171 -24.75 -0.49 -13.65
C ASN A 171 -23.30 -0.97 -13.66
N ALA A 172 -22.33 -0.12 -13.29
CA ALA A 172 -20.93 -0.53 -13.19
C ALA A 172 -20.69 -1.61 -12.13
N GLU A 173 -21.27 -1.46 -10.96
CA GLU A 173 -21.18 -2.49 -9.92
C GLU A 173 -21.88 -3.79 -10.31
N GLY A 174 -23.02 -3.70 -11.02
CA GLY A 174 -23.74 -4.83 -11.58
C GLY A 174 -22.92 -5.61 -12.61
N ASP A 175 -22.21 -4.89 -13.49
CA ASP A 175 -21.33 -5.48 -14.49
C ASP A 175 -20.22 -6.30 -13.81
N TRP A 176 -19.54 -5.74 -12.81
CA TRP A 176 -18.51 -6.48 -12.08
C TRP A 176 -19.09 -7.66 -11.29
N TYR A 177 -20.23 -7.46 -10.63
CA TYR A 177 -20.91 -8.52 -9.88
C TYR A 177 -21.25 -9.72 -10.78
N SER A 178 -21.66 -9.49 -12.02
CA SER A 178 -21.99 -10.55 -12.99
C SER A 178 -20.79 -11.43 -13.37
N GLN A 179 -19.56 -10.91 -13.23
CA GLN A 179 -18.32 -11.62 -13.53
C GLN A 179 -17.77 -12.41 -12.33
N VAL A 180 -18.40 -12.31 -11.16
CA VAL A 180 -17.96 -13.02 -9.96
C VAL A 180 -18.35 -14.50 -10.10
N HIS A 181 -17.34 -15.38 -9.97
CA HIS A 181 -17.53 -16.83 -10.05
C HIS A 181 -17.04 -17.51 -8.77
N GLU A 182 -17.99 -17.95 -7.95
CA GLU A 182 -17.72 -18.54 -6.64
C GLU A 182 -17.64 -20.08 -6.70
N LYS A 183 -16.73 -20.62 -7.52
CA LYS A 183 -16.53 -22.08 -7.58
C LYS A 183 -15.65 -22.60 -6.45
N THR A 184 -14.46 -22.02 -6.31
CA THR A 184 -13.45 -22.42 -5.32
C THR A 184 -13.16 -21.34 -4.29
N VAL A 185 -13.44 -20.08 -4.63
CA VAL A 185 -13.16 -18.91 -3.80
C VAL A 185 -14.43 -18.08 -3.71
N ILE A 186 -14.94 -17.92 -2.49
CA ILE A 186 -16.02 -16.97 -2.21
C ILE A 186 -15.39 -15.62 -1.90
N THR A 187 -15.83 -14.58 -2.59
CA THR A 187 -15.43 -13.21 -2.29
C THR A 187 -16.64 -12.44 -1.79
N LEU A 188 -16.50 -11.77 -0.64
CA LEU A 188 -17.58 -11.00 -0.02
C LEU A 188 -17.23 -9.52 -0.10
N ALA A 189 -18.17 -8.70 -0.57
CA ALA A 189 -18.06 -7.25 -0.54
C ALA A 189 -18.90 -6.66 0.61
N GLY A 190 -18.47 -5.50 1.10
CA GLY A 190 -19.30 -4.66 1.97
C GLY A 190 -18.86 -4.60 3.42
N HIS A 191 -19.51 -3.72 4.18
CA HIS A 191 -19.31 -3.59 5.62
C HIS A 191 -20.34 -4.46 6.35
N GLY A 192 -19.88 -5.21 7.36
CA GLY A 192 -20.74 -6.03 8.19
C GLY A 192 -21.02 -7.43 7.61
N ALA A 193 -20.12 -7.97 6.78
CA ALA A 193 -20.20 -9.38 6.37
C ALA A 193 -20.21 -10.27 7.63
N ARG A 194 -21.11 -11.26 7.69
CA ARG A 194 -21.25 -12.16 8.84
C ARG A 194 -21.00 -13.60 8.43
N LEU A 195 -20.14 -14.26 9.19
CA LEU A 195 -19.90 -15.69 9.13
C LEU A 195 -20.36 -16.29 10.46
N THR A 196 -21.41 -17.10 10.39
CA THR A 196 -22.01 -17.80 11.55
C THR A 196 -22.15 -19.28 11.23
N VAL A 197 -22.35 -20.12 12.25
CA VAL A 197 -22.71 -21.52 12.05
C VAL A 197 -24.14 -21.72 12.54
N GLU A 198 -24.98 -22.26 11.67
CA GLU A 198 -26.38 -22.54 11.97
C GLU A 198 -26.65 -24.00 11.58
N ARG A 199 -27.05 -24.83 12.55
CA ARG A 199 -27.37 -26.25 12.32
C ARG A 199 -26.22 -27.01 11.62
N ASP A 200 -24.99 -26.75 12.05
CA ASP A 200 -23.74 -27.32 11.50
C ASP A 200 -23.39 -26.91 10.05
N GLU A 201 -24.16 -25.98 9.46
CA GLU A 201 -23.84 -25.33 8.20
C GLU A 201 -23.19 -23.96 8.45
N LEU A 202 -22.21 -23.61 7.62
CA LEU A 202 -21.65 -22.26 7.63
C LEU A 202 -22.61 -21.30 6.91
N ALA A 203 -23.25 -20.42 7.66
CA ALA A 203 -24.07 -19.35 7.13
C ALA A 203 -23.19 -18.13 6.79
N ILE A 204 -23.21 -17.76 5.51
CA ILE A 204 -22.46 -16.65 4.93
C ILE A 204 -23.46 -15.55 4.57
N ASN A 205 -23.45 -14.50 5.38
CA ASN A 205 -24.27 -13.31 5.15
C ASN A 205 -23.37 -12.19 4.60
N PRO A 206 -23.57 -11.74 3.36
CA PRO A 206 -22.78 -10.66 2.79
C PRO A 206 -23.03 -9.34 3.54
N GLY A 207 -22.03 -8.47 3.54
CA GLY A 207 -22.12 -7.18 4.20
C GLY A 207 -23.02 -6.20 3.46
N THR A 208 -23.48 -5.18 4.18
CA THR A 208 -24.01 -3.95 3.56
C THR A 208 -22.85 -3.17 2.98
N SER A 209 -22.67 -3.25 1.67
CA SER A 209 -21.77 -2.38 0.94
C SER A 209 -22.44 -1.02 0.67
N ALA A 210 -21.63 0.00 0.38
CA ALA A 210 -22.12 1.16 -0.37
C ALA A 210 -22.49 0.78 -1.82
N SER A 211 -22.26 -0.49 -2.20
CA SER A 211 -22.67 -1.00 -3.48
C SER A 211 -24.17 -1.22 -3.50
N THR A 212 -24.73 -0.83 -4.63
CA THR A 212 -26.15 -0.91 -4.96
C THR A 212 -26.62 -2.32 -5.29
N VAL A 213 -25.68 -3.28 -5.43
CA VAL A 213 -25.95 -4.68 -5.71
C VAL A 213 -25.88 -5.48 -4.40
N LYS A 214 -27.02 -6.07 -4.02
CA LYS A 214 -27.12 -6.92 -2.83
C LYS A 214 -26.74 -8.36 -3.17
N ASP A 215 -25.66 -8.84 -2.58
CA ASP A 215 -25.35 -10.28 -2.56
C ASP A 215 -26.43 -11.04 -1.79
N LYS A 216 -26.66 -12.30 -2.17
CA LYS A 216 -27.55 -13.22 -1.44
C LYS A 216 -26.80 -13.93 -0.32
N ALA A 217 -27.48 -14.16 0.79
CA ALA A 217 -27.00 -15.06 1.84
C ALA A 217 -26.86 -16.49 1.30
N LYS A 218 -25.88 -17.23 1.81
CA LYS A 218 -25.52 -18.59 1.37
C LYS A 218 -25.29 -19.46 2.60
N THR A 219 -25.56 -20.75 2.47
CA THR A 219 -25.13 -21.74 3.47
C THR A 219 -24.21 -22.76 2.82
N LEU A 220 -23.17 -23.18 3.54
CA LEU A 220 -22.27 -24.25 3.11
C LEU A 220 -22.39 -25.42 4.08
N ALA A 221 -22.83 -26.56 3.57
CA ALA A 221 -22.79 -27.82 4.30
C ALA A 221 -21.39 -28.46 4.20
N ARG A 222 -20.98 -29.17 5.26
CA ARG A 222 -19.67 -29.83 5.36
C ARG A 222 -19.44 -30.85 4.24
N GLY A 223 -18.21 -30.95 3.77
CA GLY A 223 -17.78 -31.97 2.80
C GLY A 223 -18.31 -31.84 1.35
N VAL A 224 -19.35 -31.03 1.11
CA VAL A 224 -20.01 -30.93 -0.22
C VAL A 224 -19.76 -29.59 -0.94
N HIS A 225 -19.24 -28.57 -0.24
CA HIS A 225 -19.18 -27.20 -0.75
C HIS A 225 -18.07 -26.91 -1.77
N GLY A 226 -16.97 -27.69 -1.79
CA GLY A 226 -15.84 -27.49 -2.72
C GLY A 226 -14.98 -26.22 -2.52
N ILE A 227 -15.47 -25.24 -1.75
CA ILE A 227 -14.78 -23.97 -1.41
C ILE A 227 -13.45 -24.22 -0.70
N LYS A 228 -12.41 -23.48 -1.11
CA LYS A 228 -11.06 -23.50 -0.53
C LYS A 228 -10.72 -22.23 0.23
N ALA A 229 -11.34 -21.11 -0.12
CA ALA A 229 -11.11 -19.84 0.54
C ALA A 229 -12.34 -18.93 0.54
N ILE A 230 -12.45 -18.13 1.59
CA ILE A 230 -13.35 -16.99 1.71
C ILE A 230 -12.49 -15.74 1.84
N VAL A 231 -12.72 -14.74 1.00
CA VAL A 231 -12.04 -13.45 1.02
C VAL A 231 -13.05 -12.34 1.25
N ILE A 232 -12.90 -11.61 2.36
CA ILE A 232 -13.75 -10.47 2.69
C ILE A 232 -13.04 -9.18 2.25
N VAL A 233 -13.65 -8.42 1.35
CA VAL A 233 -13.18 -7.11 0.92
C VAL A 233 -13.82 -6.04 1.81
N GLY A 234 -13.10 -5.66 2.85
CA GLY A 234 -13.51 -4.73 3.90
C GLY A 234 -12.98 -5.14 5.27
N TYR A 235 -12.98 -4.18 6.20
CA TYR A 235 -12.50 -4.39 7.58
C TYR A 235 -13.62 -4.52 8.62
N ALA A 236 -14.88 -4.34 8.22
CA ALA A 236 -16.03 -4.42 9.12
C ALA A 236 -16.80 -5.72 8.87
N GLY A 237 -17.03 -6.51 9.92
CA GLY A 237 -17.71 -7.80 9.83
C GLY A 237 -17.86 -8.45 11.21
N TYR A 238 -18.55 -9.59 11.23
CA TYR A 238 -18.73 -10.41 12.41
C TYR A 238 -18.43 -11.88 12.06
N ILE A 239 -17.59 -12.54 12.84
CA ILE A 239 -17.24 -13.94 12.64
C ILE A 239 -17.41 -14.62 14.00
N THR A 240 -18.23 -15.67 14.08
CA THR A 240 -18.36 -16.46 15.32
C THR A 240 -17.14 -17.35 15.53
N LEU A 241 -16.88 -17.73 16.78
CA LEU A 241 -15.86 -18.74 17.08
C LEU A 241 -16.19 -20.07 16.39
N ASP A 242 -17.47 -20.46 16.38
CA ASP A 242 -17.95 -21.66 15.68
C ASP A 242 -17.63 -21.59 14.18
N ALA A 243 -17.75 -20.42 13.54
CA ALA A 243 -17.39 -20.24 12.14
C ALA A 243 -15.88 -20.38 11.91
N ILE A 244 -15.05 -19.83 12.81
CA ILE A 244 -13.58 -20.00 12.76
C ILE A 244 -13.22 -21.48 12.85
N GLU A 245 -13.82 -22.20 13.81
CA GLU A 245 -13.57 -23.62 14.00
C GLU A 245 -14.06 -24.45 12.81
N TRP A 246 -15.26 -24.17 12.31
CA TRP A 246 -15.84 -24.82 11.13
C TRP A 246 -14.92 -24.66 9.91
N LEU A 247 -14.45 -23.43 9.65
CA LEU A 247 -13.52 -23.15 8.54
C LEU A 247 -12.19 -23.90 8.71
N ALA A 248 -11.66 -23.95 9.93
CA ALA A 248 -10.43 -24.68 10.22
C ALA A 248 -10.59 -26.20 9.97
N GLN A 249 -11.68 -26.79 10.44
CA GLN A 249 -11.99 -28.22 10.26
C GLN A 249 -12.21 -28.60 8.78
N GLN A 250 -12.81 -27.71 7.99
CA GLN A 250 -13.03 -27.92 6.55
C GLN A 250 -11.83 -27.49 5.69
N ASN A 251 -10.73 -27.05 6.31
CA ASN A 251 -9.55 -26.50 5.65
C ASN A 251 -9.88 -25.37 4.64
N VAL A 252 -10.80 -24.49 5.02
CA VAL A 252 -11.16 -23.30 4.26
C VAL A 252 -10.34 -22.13 4.79
N ALA A 253 -9.60 -21.47 3.92
CA ALA A 253 -8.84 -20.29 4.28
C ALA A 253 -9.75 -19.06 4.41
N LEU A 254 -9.46 -18.18 5.36
CA LEU A 254 -10.18 -16.92 5.54
C LEU A 254 -9.21 -15.74 5.48
N TYR A 255 -9.46 -14.85 4.53
CA TYR A 255 -8.69 -13.63 4.32
C TYR A 255 -9.59 -12.41 4.47
N THR A 256 -9.08 -11.33 5.04
CA THR A 256 -9.70 -10.00 4.93
C THR A 256 -8.71 -9.01 4.35
N ILE A 257 -9.17 -8.23 3.38
CA ILE A 257 -8.38 -7.18 2.72
C ILE A 257 -9.15 -5.88 2.89
N ASP A 258 -8.49 -4.80 3.31
CA ASP A 258 -9.14 -3.49 3.39
C ASP A 258 -9.40 -2.88 2.00
N LEU A 259 -10.05 -1.72 1.97
CA LEU A 259 -10.30 -1.00 0.72
C LEU A 259 -9.01 -0.44 0.08
N VAL A 260 -7.93 -0.41 0.86
CA VAL A 260 -6.63 0.07 0.42
C VAL A 260 -5.85 -1.04 -0.32
N GLY A 261 -6.24 -2.29 -0.13
CA GLY A 261 -5.57 -3.47 -0.68
C GLY A 261 -4.54 -4.07 0.26
N ASP A 262 -4.55 -3.72 1.55
CA ASP A 262 -3.69 -4.30 2.58
C ASP A 262 -4.39 -5.49 3.25
N LEU A 263 -3.63 -6.56 3.53
CA LEU A 263 -4.15 -7.76 4.20
C LEU A 263 -4.35 -7.47 5.68
N CYS A 264 -5.58 -7.58 6.18
CA CYS A 264 -5.92 -7.29 7.58
C CYS A 264 -6.00 -8.55 8.44
N LEU A 265 -6.54 -9.64 7.89
CA LEU A 265 -6.63 -10.93 8.55
C LEU A 265 -6.16 -12.02 7.59
N ASN A 266 -5.29 -12.88 8.10
CA ASN A 266 -4.91 -14.13 7.47
C ASN A 266 -5.11 -15.22 8.51
N LEU A 267 -6.29 -15.85 8.52
CA LEU A 267 -6.57 -16.88 9.50
C LEU A 267 -5.73 -18.11 9.16
N VAL A 268 -4.83 -18.50 10.05
CA VAL A 268 -4.07 -19.74 9.95
C VAL A 268 -4.65 -20.74 10.97
N PRO A 269 -4.98 -21.98 10.58
CA PRO A 269 -5.56 -22.95 11.50
C PRO A 269 -4.60 -23.24 12.65
N ALA A 270 -5.16 -23.47 13.84
CA ALA A 270 -4.41 -23.65 15.08
C ALA A 270 -3.45 -24.86 15.05
N ILE A 271 -3.73 -25.86 14.22
CA ILE A 271 -2.88 -27.03 14.03
C ILE A 271 -1.83 -26.70 12.95
N SER A 272 -0.78 -25.99 13.33
CA SER A 272 0.45 -25.87 12.52
C SER A 272 1.45 -26.93 12.98
N PRO A 273 1.96 -27.78 12.08
CA PRO A 273 2.98 -28.74 12.46
C PRO A 273 4.27 -27.96 12.81
N HIS A 274 4.68 -28.02 14.07
CA HIS A 274 5.81 -27.22 14.56
C HIS A 274 7.15 -27.51 13.86
N ARG A 275 7.29 -28.70 13.24
CA ARG A 275 8.44 -29.17 12.42
C ARG A 275 9.79 -28.54 12.83
N PRO A 276 10.28 -28.79 14.07
CA PRO A 276 11.44 -28.06 14.60
C PRO A 276 12.72 -28.28 13.80
N PHE A 277 12.93 -29.46 13.22
CA PHE A 277 14.07 -29.74 12.33
C PHE A 277 14.04 -28.85 11.07
N GLN A 278 12.86 -28.63 10.48
CA GLN A 278 12.68 -27.77 9.32
C GLN A 278 13.07 -26.32 9.62
N ARG A 279 12.61 -25.79 10.76
CA ARG A 279 12.92 -24.40 11.16
C ARG A 279 14.40 -24.22 11.50
N ARG A 280 15.01 -25.18 12.20
CA ARG A 280 16.46 -25.16 12.44
C ARG A 280 17.23 -25.15 11.14
N ALA A 281 16.87 -26.00 10.18
CA ALA A 281 17.46 -26.02 8.86
C ALA A 281 17.30 -24.66 8.14
N GLN A 282 16.10 -24.07 8.17
CA GLN A 282 15.82 -22.74 7.60
C GLN A 282 16.76 -21.67 8.18
N TYR A 283 16.94 -21.61 9.50
CA TYR A 283 17.78 -20.60 10.15
C TYR A 283 19.27 -20.81 9.90
N THR A 284 19.71 -22.05 9.68
CA THR A 284 21.11 -22.36 9.35
C THR A 284 21.41 -22.28 7.85
N ALA A 285 20.39 -22.19 7.00
CA ALA A 285 20.55 -22.17 5.56
C ALA A 285 21.22 -20.88 5.09
N ASN A 286 21.99 -20.98 4.01
CA ASN A 286 22.65 -19.83 3.42
C ASN A 286 21.61 -18.93 2.72
N SER A 287 21.24 -17.82 3.38
CA SER A 287 20.25 -16.87 2.87
C SER A 287 20.65 -16.28 1.51
N PHE A 288 21.94 -16.07 1.24
CA PHE A 288 22.38 -15.54 -0.05
C PHE A 288 22.11 -16.52 -1.19
N LEU A 289 22.35 -17.81 -0.99
CA LEU A 289 22.07 -18.84 -2.01
C LEU A 289 20.56 -18.94 -2.29
N ILE A 290 19.72 -18.90 -1.25
CA ILE A 290 18.27 -18.89 -1.40
C ILE A 290 17.81 -17.66 -2.17
N ALA A 291 18.26 -16.46 -1.78
CA ALA A 291 17.93 -15.22 -2.46
C ALA A 291 18.35 -15.23 -3.93
N ARG A 292 19.55 -15.76 -4.22
CA ARG A 292 20.05 -15.90 -5.59
C ARG A 292 19.16 -16.81 -6.44
N SER A 293 18.78 -17.96 -5.91
CA SER A 293 17.86 -18.88 -6.60
C SER A 293 16.50 -18.23 -6.86
N ILE A 294 15.95 -17.50 -5.88
CA ILE A 294 14.67 -16.78 -6.05
C ILE A 294 14.75 -15.76 -7.20
N VAL A 295 15.83 -14.98 -7.27
CA VAL A 295 16.01 -14.01 -8.36
C VAL A 295 16.15 -14.72 -9.71
N ILE A 296 16.93 -15.80 -9.80
CA ILE A 296 17.09 -16.55 -11.05
C ILE A 296 15.74 -17.09 -11.55
N GLU A 297 14.96 -17.71 -10.66
CA GLU A 297 13.66 -18.27 -11.03
C GLU A 297 12.63 -17.20 -11.36
N LYS A 298 12.63 -16.06 -10.67
CA LYS A 298 11.84 -14.89 -11.06
C LYS A 298 12.14 -14.48 -12.50
N LEU A 299 13.43 -14.42 -12.88
CA LEU A 299 13.86 -14.03 -14.22
C LEU A 299 13.42 -15.05 -15.27
N ASN A 300 13.52 -16.34 -14.97
CA ASN A 300 13.04 -17.42 -15.83
C ASN A 300 11.53 -17.31 -16.07
N GLU A 301 10.74 -17.16 -15.01
CA GLU A 301 9.28 -17.06 -15.10
C GLU A 301 8.85 -15.76 -15.80
N ALA A 302 9.57 -14.66 -15.60
CA ALA A 302 9.34 -13.42 -16.34
C ALA A 302 9.68 -13.55 -17.84
N SER A 303 10.71 -14.33 -18.21
CA SER A 303 10.99 -14.65 -19.62
C SER A 303 9.95 -15.57 -20.25
N ARG A 304 9.33 -16.48 -19.46
CA ARG A 304 8.18 -17.27 -19.93
C ARG A 304 7.00 -16.37 -20.29
N VAL A 305 6.71 -15.38 -19.44
CA VAL A 305 5.57 -14.45 -19.60
C VAL A 305 5.83 -13.39 -20.67
N LYS A 306 7.06 -12.90 -20.77
CA LYS A 306 7.51 -11.91 -21.76
C LYS A 306 8.79 -12.38 -22.45
N PRO A 307 8.69 -13.20 -23.51
CA PRO A 307 9.85 -13.72 -24.22
C PRO A 307 10.83 -12.64 -24.72
N GLU A 308 10.37 -11.41 -24.93
CA GLU A 308 11.15 -10.26 -25.37
C GLU A 308 12.29 -9.90 -24.41
N VAL A 309 12.15 -10.21 -23.11
CA VAL A 309 13.21 -9.92 -22.10
C VAL A 309 14.30 -10.98 -22.05
N THR A 310 14.12 -12.14 -22.69
CA THR A 310 14.99 -13.32 -22.55
C THR A 310 16.45 -13.00 -22.85
N LEU A 311 16.73 -12.29 -23.95
CA LEU A 311 18.11 -11.94 -24.33
C LEU A 311 18.74 -10.96 -23.34
N LEU A 312 17.97 -9.99 -22.84
CA LEU A 312 18.42 -9.02 -21.85
C LEU A 312 18.71 -9.71 -20.51
N TYR A 313 17.88 -10.67 -20.13
CA TYR A 313 18.00 -11.41 -18.88
C TYR A 313 19.16 -12.38 -18.88
N ARG A 314 19.52 -12.97 -20.02
CA ARG A 314 20.70 -13.84 -20.13
C ARG A 314 21.98 -13.15 -19.63
N ARG A 315 22.15 -11.85 -19.94
CA ARG A 315 23.29 -11.06 -19.44
C ARG A 315 23.22 -10.90 -17.92
N ILE A 316 22.04 -10.55 -17.39
CA ILE A 316 21.84 -10.38 -15.95
C ILE A 316 22.07 -11.69 -15.19
N GLN A 317 21.58 -12.82 -15.71
CA GLN A 317 21.77 -14.15 -15.12
C GLN A 317 23.26 -14.53 -15.07
N ASN A 318 24.01 -14.26 -16.16
CA ASN A 318 25.46 -14.47 -16.17
C ASN A 318 26.16 -13.62 -15.09
N ASP A 319 25.75 -12.36 -14.91
CA ASP A 319 26.32 -11.50 -13.86
C ASP A 319 25.96 -11.99 -12.45
N ILE A 320 24.71 -12.45 -12.23
CA ILE A 320 24.24 -12.98 -10.94
C ILE A 320 25.11 -14.15 -10.45
N SER A 321 25.62 -14.98 -11.37
CA SER A 321 26.50 -16.11 -11.00
C SER A 321 27.78 -15.67 -10.28
N ARG A 322 28.24 -14.43 -10.52
CA ARG A 322 29.48 -13.85 -9.95
C ARG A 322 29.23 -12.96 -8.74
N MET A 323 27.97 -12.64 -8.43
CA MET A 323 27.63 -11.79 -7.29
C MET A 323 27.83 -12.52 -5.98
N ASN A 324 28.22 -11.78 -4.94
CA ASN A 324 28.50 -12.31 -3.60
C ASN A 324 27.81 -11.53 -2.47
N SER A 325 26.93 -10.56 -2.79
CA SER A 325 26.20 -9.77 -1.80
C SER A 325 24.72 -9.63 -2.15
N LEU A 326 23.88 -9.60 -1.11
CA LEU A 326 22.44 -9.39 -1.26
C LEU A 326 22.10 -8.04 -1.90
N GLU A 327 22.94 -7.02 -1.68
CA GLU A 327 22.76 -5.71 -2.29
C GLU A 327 22.91 -5.77 -3.81
N MET A 328 23.94 -6.48 -4.32
CA MET A 328 24.12 -6.68 -5.75
C MET A 328 22.94 -7.44 -6.37
N LEU A 329 22.44 -8.48 -5.70
CA LEU A 329 21.26 -9.22 -6.15
C LEU A 329 20.01 -8.33 -6.24
N ARG A 330 19.76 -7.49 -5.24
CA ARG A 330 18.62 -6.54 -5.25
C ARG A 330 18.77 -5.50 -6.37
N LEU A 331 19.98 -5.03 -6.65
CA LEU A 331 20.24 -4.12 -7.78
C LEU A 331 20.02 -4.82 -9.14
N ALA A 332 20.43 -6.08 -9.27
CA ALA A 332 20.18 -6.88 -10.46
C ALA A 332 18.67 -7.12 -10.67
N GLU A 333 17.96 -7.49 -9.61
CA GLU A 333 16.50 -7.66 -9.59
C GLU A 333 15.78 -6.36 -9.97
N GLY A 334 16.17 -5.22 -9.40
CA GLY A 334 15.57 -3.92 -9.73
C GLY A 334 15.76 -3.53 -11.20
N ARG A 335 16.95 -3.76 -11.77
CA ARG A 335 17.21 -3.55 -13.20
C ARG A 335 16.37 -4.50 -14.07
N ALA A 336 16.33 -5.78 -13.71
CA ALA A 336 15.52 -6.77 -14.42
C ALA A 336 14.03 -6.40 -14.38
N ALA A 337 13.52 -5.93 -13.24
CA ALA A 337 12.15 -5.48 -13.07
C ALA A 337 11.83 -4.29 -13.99
N GLN A 338 12.71 -3.30 -14.10
CA GLN A 338 12.51 -2.17 -15.04
C GLN A 338 12.39 -2.65 -16.49
N LEU A 339 13.29 -3.53 -16.93
CA LEU A 339 13.26 -4.07 -18.29
C LEU A 339 11.98 -4.85 -18.59
N TYR A 340 11.48 -5.61 -17.62
CA TYR A 340 10.22 -6.34 -17.72
C TYR A 340 9.01 -5.41 -17.76
N TRP A 341 8.93 -4.43 -16.86
CA TRP A 341 7.81 -3.48 -16.83
C TRP A 341 7.77 -2.60 -18.08
N ASN A 342 8.91 -2.31 -18.71
CA ASN A 342 8.95 -1.59 -19.99
C ASN A 342 8.31 -2.37 -21.15
N GLN A 343 8.15 -3.69 -21.05
CA GLN A 343 7.44 -4.49 -22.06
C GLN A 343 5.91 -4.39 -21.94
N TRP A 344 5.40 -3.82 -20.84
CA TRP A 344 3.98 -3.66 -20.59
C TRP A 344 3.52 -2.25 -20.96
N ASN A 345 3.50 -1.97 -22.27
CA ASN A 345 3.01 -0.71 -22.82
C ASN A 345 1.73 -0.95 -23.62
N PHE A 346 0.59 -0.46 -23.12
CA PHE A 346 -0.70 -0.65 -23.79
C PHE A 346 -1.71 0.44 -23.40
N GLU A 347 -2.75 0.57 -24.22
CA GLU A 347 -3.89 1.45 -23.95
C GLU A 347 -5.08 0.63 -23.45
N LEU A 348 -5.73 1.12 -22.40
CA LEU A 348 -6.96 0.54 -21.86
C LEU A 348 -8.13 0.89 -22.77
N ALA A 349 -8.94 -0.11 -23.14
CA ALA A 349 -10.27 0.16 -23.67
C ALA A 349 -11.10 0.86 -22.59
N HIS A 350 -11.75 1.98 -22.93
CA HIS A 350 -12.36 2.83 -21.92
C HIS A 350 -13.67 3.49 -22.37
N TYR A 351 -14.47 3.87 -21.39
CA TYR A 351 -15.61 4.78 -21.57
C TYR A 351 -15.12 6.23 -21.52
N LYS A 352 -15.97 7.17 -21.99
CA LYS A 352 -15.63 8.60 -22.07
C LYS A 352 -15.23 9.21 -20.74
N ASP A 353 -15.69 8.65 -19.62
CA ASP A 353 -15.43 9.14 -18.28
C ASP A 353 -14.05 8.76 -17.72
N LEU A 354 -13.27 7.89 -18.38
CA LEU A 354 -11.94 7.51 -17.91
C LEU A 354 -10.92 8.67 -18.09
N PRO A 355 -10.19 9.07 -17.02
CA PRO A 355 -9.21 10.14 -17.09
C PRO A 355 -8.09 9.83 -18.08
N GLU A 356 -7.62 10.85 -18.80
CA GLU A 356 -6.60 10.68 -19.85
C GLU A 356 -5.31 10.04 -19.34
N HIS A 357 -4.84 10.46 -18.17
CA HIS A 357 -3.63 9.91 -17.53
C HIS A 357 -3.76 8.46 -17.05
N TRP A 358 -4.96 7.86 -17.11
CA TRP A 358 -5.19 6.43 -16.84
C TRP A 358 -5.32 5.59 -18.11
N ARG A 359 -5.46 6.22 -19.28
CA ARG A 359 -5.73 5.50 -20.54
C ARG A 359 -4.55 4.65 -20.98
N LYS A 360 -3.33 5.14 -20.78
CA LYS A 360 -2.10 4.43 -21.17
C LYS A 360 -1.37 3.91 -19.94
N TYR A 361 -1.02 2.62 -19.98
CA TYR A 361 -0.19 1.99 -18.97
C TYR A 361 1.19 1.71 -19.56
N SER A 362 2.24 2.09 -18.82
CA SER A 362 3.62 1.97 -19.29
C SER A 362 4.60 1.42 -18.26
N ASN A 363 4.31 1.53 -16.95
CA ASN A 363 5.19 1.02 -15.92
C ASN A 363 4.50 0.76 -14.57
N ARG A 364 5.20 0.00 -13.74
CA ARG A 364 4.83 -0.27 -12.34
C ARG A 364 5.58 0.65 -11.37
N THR A 365 5.44 1.96 -11.54
CA THR A 365 5.98 2.93 -10.60
C THR A 365 4.93 3.94 -10.16
N SER A 366 5.05 4.40 -8.92
CA SER A 366 4.25 5.48 -8.37
C SER A 366 5.13 6.70 -8.16
N PRO A 367 4.76 7.89 -8.65
CA PRO A 367 5.46 9.14 -8.36
C PRO A 367 5.54 9.45 -6.86
N LEU A 368 4.63 8.90 -6.05
CA LEU A 368 4.60 9.11 -4.60
C LEU A 368 5.73 8.39 -3.86
N THR A 369 6.24 7.29 -4.41
CA THR A 369 7.21 6.43 -3.71
C THR A 369 8.40 5.99 -4.56
N GLY A 370 8.36 6.20 -5.89
CA GLY A 370 9.30 5.59 -6.83
C GLY A 370 9.17 4.07 -6.96
N SER A 371 8.14 3.46 -6.36
CA SER A 371 7.91 2.01 -6.34
C SER A 371 6.49 1.67 -6.77
N GLY A 372 6.18 0.39 -6.96
CA GLY A 372 4.80 -0.06 -7.24
C GLY A 372 3.80 0.18 -6.08
N ARG A 373 4.25 0.64 -4.92
CA ARG A 373 3.39 0.97 -3.77
C ARG A 373 2.71 2.34 -3.95
N LYS A 374 1.59 2.53 -3.24
CA LYS A 374 0.73 3.72 -3.35
C LYS A 374 0.38 4.00 -4.82
N ALA A 375 -0.31 3.05 -5.43
CA ALA A 375 -0.67 3.11 -6.84
C ALA A 375 -1.42 4.40 -7.17
N VAL A 376 -0.94 5.12 -8.19
CA VAL A 376 -1.63 6.28 -8.79
C VAL A 376 -2.33 5.91 -10.11
N HIS A 377 -2.16 4.65 -10.54
CA HIS A 377 -2.73 4.10 -11.77
C HIS A 377 -3.63 2.89 -11.45
N PRO A 378 -4.82 2.76 -12.08
CA PRO A 378 -5.75 1.65 -11.89
C PRO A 378 -5.13 0.25 -11.98
N VAL A 379 -4.34 -0.01 -13.02
CA VAL A 379 -3.64 -1.29 -13.22
C VAL A 379 -2.73 -1.62 -12.05
N ASN A 380 -1.98 -0.64 -11.54
CA ASN A 380 -1.10 -0.84 -10.38
C ASN A 380 -1.91 -1.10 -9.10
N ALA A 381 -3.10 -0.50 -8.95
CA ALA A 381 -3.99 -0.79 -7.83
C ALA A 381 -4.50 -2.24 -7.90
N MET A 382 -4.92 -2.70 -9.08
CA MET A 382 -5.37 -4.09 -9.29
C MET A 382 -4.26 -5.11 -9.02
N LEU A 383 -3.06 -4.86 -9.55
CA LEU A 383 -1.90 -5.70 -9.31
C LEU A 383 -1.56 -5.78 -7.81
N ASN A 384 -1.61 -4.65 -7.08
CA ASN A 384 -1.36 -4.65 -5.64
C ASN A 384 -2.33 -5.56 -4.88
N TYR A 385 -3.63 -5.53 -5.20
CA TYR A 385 -4.61 -6.47 -4.63
C TYR A 385 -4.24 -7.93 -4.90
N GLY A 386 -3.88 -8.25 -6.15
CA GLY A 386 -3.47 -9.60 -6.54
C GLY A 386 -2.22 -10.08 -5.79
N TYR A 387 -1.23 -9.22 -5.59
CA TYR A 387 -0.05 -9.60 -4.80
C TYR A 387 -0.33 -9.72 -3.31
N THR A 388 -1.21 -8.88 -2.76
CA THR A 388 -1.59 -8.96 -1.35
C THR A 388 -2.24 -10.31 -1.04
N ILE A 389 -3.21 -10.74 -1.86
CA ILE A 389 -3.85 -12.05 -1.64
C ILE A 389 -2.86 -13.20 -1.85
N LEU A 390 -1.98 -13.11 -2.85
CA LEU A 390 -0.95 -14.13 -3.08
C LEU A 390 0.04 -14.21 -1.90
N ALA A 391 0.46 -13.07 -1.36
CA ALA A 391 1.34 -13.02 -0.18
C ALA A 391 0.69 -13.69 1.04
N GLY A 392 -0.58 -13.40 1.31
CA GLY A 392 -1.32 -14.04 2.41
C GLY A 392 -1.45 -15.56 2.23
N ARG A 393 -1.67 -16.02 0.99
CA ARG A 393 -1.72 -17.45 0.68
C ARG A 393 -0.37 -18.14 0.86
N LEU A 394 0.72 -17.51 0.42
CA LEU A 394 2.08 -18.02 0.63
C LEU A 394 2.44 -18.07 2.12
N GLU A 395 2.10 -17.02 2.88
CA GLU A 395 2.28 -17.01 4.34
C GLU A 395 1.56 -18.18 5.01
N ARG A 396 0.27 -18.39 4.67
CA ARG A 396 -0.51 -19.51 5.20
C ARG A 396 0.11 -20.86 4.82
N ALA A 397 0.53 -21.02 3.56
CA ALA A 397 1.18 -22.24 3.09
C ALA A 397 2.50 -22.50 3.83
N LEU A 398 3.32 -21.48 4.04
CA LEU A 398 4.57 -21.58 4.80
C LEU A 398 4.33 -22.05 6.23
N VAL A 399 3.34 -21.49 6.93
CA VAL A 399 3.00 -21.93 8.30
C VAL A 399 2.47 -23.36 8.32
N TYR A 400 1.67 -23.75 7.32
CA TYR A 400 1.19 -25.12 7.18
C TYR A 400 2.33 -26.11 6.92
N GLU A 401 3.33 -25.71 6.13
CA GLU A 401 4.52 -26.51 5.86
C GLU A 401 5.58 -26.43 6.97
N GLY A 402 5.31 -25.70 8.06
CA GLY A 402 6.17 -25.63 9.25
C GLY A 402 7.36 -24.67 9.13
N TYR A 403 7.42 -23.83 8.10
CA TYR A 403 8.39 -22.75 7.99
C TYR A 403 8.03 -21.57 8.90
N ASP A 404 9.04 -20.76 9.21
CA ASP A 404 8.85 -19.45 9.83
C ASP A 404 8.69 -18.38 8.73
N PRO A 405 7.52 -17.75 8.56
CA PRO A 405 7.31 -16.71 7.55
C PRO A 405 8.17 -15.47 7.75
N ALA A 406 8.63 -15.18 8.97
CA ALA A 406 9.43 -13.99 9.26
C ALA A 406 10.88 -14.13 8.74
N ALA A 407 11.40 -15.35 8.64
CA ALA A 407 12.78 -15.63 8.23
C ALA A 407 12.92 -15.69 6.70
N GLY A 408 12.92 -14.51 6.08
CA GLY A 408 13.23 -14.30 4.66
C GLY A 408 14.73 -14.27 4.36
N ALA A 409 15.05 -14.42 3.08
CA ALA A 409 16.40 -14.47 2.51
C ALA A 409 16.71 -13.26 1.60
N LEU A 410 15.74 -12.75 0.84
CA LEU A 410 15.96 -11.72 -0.19
C LEU A 410 15.61 -10.32 0.32
N HIS A 411 14.41 -10.10 0.85
CA HIS A 411 13.96 -8.80 1.34
C HIS A 411 14.61 -8.42 2.68
N ALA A 412 14.65 -7.12 2.96
CA ALA A 412 15.11 -6.64 4.27
C ALA A 412 14.12 -7.03 5.38
N TYR A 413 14.68 -7.40 6.54
CA TYR A 413 13.91 -7.67 7.75
C TYR A 413 13.10 -6.43 8.15
N LEU A 414 11.82 -6.66 8.43
CA LEU A 414 10.90 -5.69 9.01
C LEU A 414 10.03 -6.44 10.02
N ASP A 415 9.93 -5.91 11.23
CA ASP A 415 9.11 -6.50 12.28
C ASP A 415 7.63 -6.57 11.85
N GLY A 416 6.97 -7.68 12.19
CA GLY A 416 5.60 -7.97 11.77
C GLY A 416 5.38 -8.28 10.28
N ARG A 417 6.45 -8.42 9.46
CA ARG A 417 6.33 -8.76 8.04
C ARG A 417 6.66 -10.24 7.79
N PRO A 418 5.82 -11.00 7.06
CA PRO A 418 6.15 -12.35 6.62
C PRO A 418 7.18 -12.31 5.47
N SER A 419 8.43 -11.98 5.79
CA SER A 419 9.48 -11.69 4.81
C SER A 419 9.74 -12.84 3.83
N LEU A 420 9.66 -14.10 4.28
CA LEU A 420 9.79 -15.25 3.40
C LEU A 420 8.63 -15.35 2.40
N ALA A 421 7.40 -15.06 2.81
CA ALA A 421 6.25 -15.02 1.88
C ALA A 421 6.45 -13.93 0.81
N TRP A 422 7.01 -12.78 1.20
CA TRP A 422 7.37 -11.72 0.26
C TRP A 422 8.58 -12.02 -0.61
N ASP A 423 9.43 -12.97 -0.23
CA ASP A 423 10.50 -13.47 -1.10
C ASP A 423 9.94 -14.46 -2.12
N LEU A 424 9.14 -15.43 -1.66
CA LEU A 424 8.58 -16.47 -2.53
C LEU A 424 7.52 -15.93 -3.50
N ILE A 425 6.87 -14.80 -3.18
CA ILE A 425 5.96 -14.16 -4.13
C ILE A 425 6.68 -13.80 -5.43
N GLU A 426 7.98 -13.49 -5.38
CA GLU A 426 8.77 -13.10 -6.54
C GLU A 426 8.79 -14.20 -7.63
N LEU A 427 8.66 -15.46 -7.23
CA LEU A 427 8.57 -16.62 -8.13
C LEU A 427 7.26 -16.63 -8.94
N LEU A 428 6.19 -16.07 -8.36
CA LEU A 428 4.82 -16.18 -8.88
C LEU A 428 4.27 -14.84 -9.40
N ARG A 429 4.95 -13.72 -9.14
CA ARG A 429 4.55 -12.39 -9.63
C ARG A 429 4.32 -12.38 -11.14
N PRO A 430 5.22 -12.89 -12.01
CA PRO A 430 4.98 -12.80 -13.45
C PRO A 430 3.75 -13.60 -13.88
N THR A 431 3.44 -14.75 -13.23
CA THR A 431 2.19 -15.47 -13.49
C THR A 431 0.96 -14.61 -13.14
N VAL A 432 0.97 -13.90 -12.00
CA VAL A 432 -0.13 -12.98 -11.63
C VAL A 432 -0.25 -11.85 -12.65
N ASP A 433 0.89 -11.31 -13.10
CA ASP A 433 0.93 -10.24 -14.11
C ASP A 433 0.28 -10.69 -15.41
N GLU A 434 0.66 -11.85 -15.93
CA GLU A 434 0.09 -12.46 -17.14
C GLU A 434 -1.42 -12.62 -17.04
N GLN A 435 -1.90 -13.25 -15.95
CA GLN A 435 -3.32 -13.50 -15.75
C GLN A 435 -4.12 -12.21 -15.62
N LEU A 436 -3.65 -11.30 -14.77
CA LEU A 436 -4.41 -10.11 -14.44
C LEU A 436 -4.34 -9.07 -15.56
N ILE A 437 -3.16 -8.82 -16.14
CA ILE A 437 -3.03 -7.88 -17.27
C ILE A 437 -3.74 -8.42 -18.51
N GLY A 438 -3.60 -9.73 -18.79
CA GLY A 438 -4.34 -10.38 -19.88
C GLY A 438 -5.85 -10.19 -19.74
N TRP A 439 -6.40 -10.39 -18.54
CA TRP A 439 -7.81 -10.06 -18.27
C TRP A 439 -8.08 -8.56 -18.40
N ILE A 440 -7.25 -7.69 -17.85
CA ILE A 440 -7.46 -6.23 -17.87
C ILE A 440 -7.62 -5.69 -19.29
N GLN A 441 -6.82 -6.20 -20.23
CA GLN A 441 -6.85 -5.77 -21.64
C GLN A 441 -8.14 -6.16 -22.37
N THR A 442 -8.89 -7.16 -21.86
CA THR A 442 -10.19 -7.57 -22.43
C THR A 442 -11.36 -6.74 -21.92
N GLN A 443 -11.16 -5.91 -20.89
CA GLN A 443 -12.22 -5.15 -20.24
C GLN A 443 -12.29 -3.71 -20.72
N LYS A 444 -13.46 -3.10 -20.56
CA LYS A 444 -13.68 -1.67 -20.83
C LYS A 444 -13.87 -0.91 -19.52
N TRP A 445 -13.01 0.06 -19.27
CA TRP A 445 -12.84 0.69 -17.95
C TRP A 445 -13.55 2.04 -17.81
N ARG A 446 -14.05 2.31 -16.60
CA ARG A 446 -14.74 3.55 -16.21
C ARG A 446 -14.01 4.21 -15.04
N LYS A 447 -14.14 5.52 -14.89
CA LYS A 447 -13.60 6.21 -13.70
C LYS A 447 -14.22 5.70 -12.41
N ARG A 448 -15.53 5.45 -12.45
CA ARG A 448 -16.34 5.04 -11.30
C ARG A 448 -16.00 3.65 -10.75
N ASP A 449 -15.26 2.81 -11.48
CA ASP A 449 -14.80 1.52 -10.98
C ASP A 449 -13.76 1.67 -9.85
N PHE A 450 -13.18 2.87 -9.73
CA PHE A 450 -12.11 3.20 -8.82
C PHE A 450 -12.49 4.33 -7.87
N GLU A 451 -11.84 4.34 -6.72
CA GLU A 451 -11.83 5.47 -5.79
C GLU A 451 -10.45 6.11 -5.76
N VAL A 452 -10.38 7.40 -5.46
CA VAL A 452 -9.12 8.14 -5.33
C VAL A 452 -9.18 8.94 -4.03
N ASN A 453 -8.15 8.83 -3.19
CA ASN A 453 -8.06 9.69 -2.00
C ASN A 453 -7.41 11.04 -2.32
N ASP A 454 -7.36 11.91 -1.31
CA ASP A 454 -6.77 13.25 -1.38
C ASP A 454 -5.28 13.25 -1.78
N GLU A 455 -4.56 12.13 -1.57
CA GLU A 455 -3.15 11.96 -1.97
C GLU A 455 -3.00 11.49 -3.44
N GLY A 456 -4.09 11.25 -4.16
CA GLY A 456 -4.08 10.71 -5.52
C GLY A 456 -3.87 9.20 -5.62
N LYS A 457 -3.90 8.47 -4.49
CA LYS A 457 -3.82 7.00 -4.46
C LYS A 457 -5.14 6.41 -4.95
N VAL A 458 -5.04 5.45 -5.85
CA VAL A 458 -6.15 4.76 -6.50
C VAL A 458 -6.47 3.47 -5.76
N TYR A 459 -7.76 3.23 -5.57
CA TYR A 459 -8.33 2.07 -4.91
C TYR A 459 -9.41 1.43 -5.77
N LEU A 460 -9.66 0.14 -5.55
CA LEU A 460 -10.73 -0.58 -6.23
C LEU A 460 -12.02 -0.42 -5.43
N ARG A 461 -13.14 -0.20 -6.13
CA ARG A 461 -14.44 -0.45 -5.50
C ARG A 461 -14.62 -1.93 -5.22
N GLN A 462 -15.46 -2.24 -4.23
CA GLN A 462 -15.58 -3.58 -3.67
C GLN A 462 -15.96 -4.66 -4.70
N GLN A 463 -16.88 -4.37 -5.63
CA GLN A 463 -17.27 -5.37 -6.65
C GLN A 463 -16.12 -5.65 -7.64
N LEU A 464 -15.38 -4.63 -8.06
CA LEU A 464 -14.19 -4.81 -8.88
C LEU A 464 -13.10 -5.59 -8.12
N ALA A 465 -12.87 -5.26 -6.84
CA ALA A 465 -11.88 -5.95 -6.02
C ALA A 465 -12.14 -7.46 -5.92
N ARG A 466 -13.40 -7.88 -5.78
CA ARG A 466 -13.80 -9.30 -5.80
C ARG A 466 -13.35 -10.00 -7.09
N VAL A 467 -13.63 -9.39 -8.23
CA VAL A 467 -13.25 -9.95 -9.54
C VAL A 467 -11.74 -9.99 -9.68
N VAL A 468 -11.03 -8.93 -9.30
CA VAL A 468 -9.56 -8.86 -9.33
C VAL A 468 -8.93 -9.97 -8.47
N ILE A 469 -9.47 -10.21 -7.27
CA ILE A 469 -9.01 -11.31 -6.40
C ILE A 469 -9.20 -12.68 -7.06
N GLN A 470 -10.34 -12.90 -7.73
CA GLN A 470 -10.60 -14.16 -8.44
C GLN A 470 -9.71 -14.33 -9.68
N LYS A 471 -9.50 -13.25 -10.45
CA LYS A 471 -8.67 -13.28 -11.68
C LYS A 471 -7.18 -13.38 -11.40
N SER A 472 -6.71 -12.95 -10.24
CA SER A 472 -5.32 -13.10 -9.79
C SER A 472 -5.08 -14.40 -9.01
N TRP A 473 -6.07 -15.28 -8.90
CA TRP A 473 -5.99 -16.47 -8.06
C TRP A 473 -5.13 -17.57 -8.68
N ILE A 474 -3.89 -17.70 -8.19
CA ILE A 474 -2.97 -18.78 -8.59
C ILE A 474 -3.49 -20.15 -8.08
N PRO A 475 -3.49 -21.23 -8.87
CA PRO A 475 -3.89 -22.56 -8.40
C PRO A 475 -3.01 -23.08 -7.24
N ASP A 476 -3.60 -23.80 -6.28
CA ASP A 476 -2.88 -24.31 -5.10
C ASP A 476 -1.70 -25.23 -5.45
N VAL A 477 -1.76 -25.93 -6.60
CA VAL A 477 -0.68 -26.79 -7.10
C VAL A 477 0.60 -26.03 -7.45
N LYS A 478 0.51 -24.72 -7.73
CA LYS A 478 1.68 -23.86 -7.95
C LYS A 478 2.23 -23.27 -6.64
N ILE A 479 1.43 -23.27 -5.57
CA ILE A 479 1.82 -22.73 -4.26
C ILE A 479 2.51 -23.82 -3.42
N LYS A 480 2.01 -25.05 -3.49
CA LYS A 480 2.69 -26.24 -2.97
C LYS A 480 3.92 -26.55 -3.81
#